data_AF-A0A6V7MDV5-F1
#
_entry.id   AF-A0A6V7MDV5-F1
#
_cell.length_a   1.000
_cell.length_b   1.000
_cell.length_c   1.000
_cell.angle_alpha   90.00
_cell.angle_beta   90.00
_cell.angle_gamma   90.00
#
_symmetry.space_group_name_H-M   'P 1'
#
loop_
_entity.id
_entity.type
_entity.pdbx_description
1 polymer ?
#
loop_
_entity_poly.entity_id
_entity_poly.type
_entity_poly.pdbx_seq_one_letter_code
_entity_poly.pdbx_strand_id
1 'polypeptide(L)' 'MRIGLLQTTVGMIRILQHYRVSVNPAHKSEIDKRRIFLDTANGVHLFFEKL' A
#
# COMPACT_ATOMS: atom_id res chain seq x y z
N MET A 1 -12.13 15.47 3.79
CA MET A 1 -11.41 14.19 3.97
C MET A 1 -12.28 12.93 4.13
N ARG A 2 -13.62 13.01 4.26
CA ARG A 2 -14.46 11.82 4.48
C ARG A 2 -14.48 10.82 3.30
N ILE A 3 -14.45 11.33 2.08
CA ILE A 3 -14.48 10.50 0.86
C ILE A 3 -13.17 9.70 0.70
N GLY A 4 -12.01 10.33 0.92
CA GLY A 4 -10.72 9.64 0.82
C GLY A 4 -10.59 8.50 1.83
N LEU A 5 -11.04 8.71 3.08
CA LEU A 5 -11.07 7.66 4.08
C LEU A 5 -11.98 6.50 3.66
N LEU A 6 -13.19 6.81 3.18
CA LEU A 6 -14.13 5.79 2.71
C LEU A 6 -13.54 4.98 1.54
N GLN A 7 -12.97 5.66 0.55
CA GLN A 7 -12.36 5.02 -0.62
C GLN A 7 -11.21 4.09 -0.22
N THR A 8 -10.31 4.56 0.65
CA THR A 8 -9.18 3.75 1.12
C THR A 8 -9.66 2.54 1.91
N THR A 9 -10.62 2.71 2.84
CA THR A 9 -11.15 1.61 3.65
C THR A 9 -11.83 0.55 2.78
N VAL A 10 -12.71 0.95 1.86
CA VAL A 10 -13.40 0.00 0.96
C VAL A 10 -12.41 -0.72 0.05
N GLY A 11 -11.43 -0.01 -0.50
CA GLY A 11 -10.37 -0.61 -1.31
C GLY A 11 -9.55 -1.64 -0.54
N MET A 12 -9.15 -1.32 0.70
CA MET A 12 -8.36 -2.21 1.54
C MET A 12 -9.13 -3.47 1.96
N ILE A 13 -10.42 -3.31 2.32
CA ILE A 13 -11.29 -4.46 2.59
C ILE A 13 -11.39 -5.37 1.36
N ARG A 14 -11.62 -4.79 0.17
CA ARG A 14 -11.75 -5.56 -1.07
C ARG A 14 -10.49 -6.35 -1.39
N ILE A 15 -9.31 -5.76 -1.19
CA ILE A 15 -8.02 -6.42 -1.37
C ILE A 15 -7.89 -7.59 -0.39
N LEU A 16 -8.08 -7.35 0.91
CA LEU A 16 -7.93 -8.38 1.94
C LEU A 16 -8.96 -9.52 1.84
N GLN A 17 -10.12 -9.27 1.22
CA GLN A 17 -11.15 -10.29 0.97
C GLN A 17 -10.77 -11.28 -0.15
N HIS A 18 -9.91 -10.89 -1.09
CA HIS A 18 -9.61 -11.71 -2.28
C HIS A 18 -8.13 -12.08 -2.39
N TYR A 19 -7.28 -11.40 -1.64
CA TYR A 19 -5.83 -11.56 -1.71
C TYR A 19 -5.23 -11.63 -0.32
N ARG A 20 -4.34 -12.58 -0.14
CA ARG A 20 -3.34 -12.58 0.92
C ARG A 20 -2.20 -11.65 0.51
N VAL A 21 -1.90 -10.68 1.36
CA VAL A 21 -0.87 -9.67 1.10
C VAL A 21 0.32 -9.90 2.03
N SER A 22 1.54 -9.89 1.49
CA SER A 22 2.77 -9.94 2.29
C SER A 22 3.78 -8.91 1.80
N VAL A 23 4.66 -8.46 2.69
CA VAL A 23 5.70 -7.47 2.38
C VAL A 23 6.94 -8.21 1.89
N ASN A 24 7.60 -7.68 0.85
CA ASN A 24 8.89 -8.20 0.42
C ASN A 24 9.97 -7.92 1.50
N PRO A 25 10.52 -8.94 2.18
CA PRO A 25 11.49 -8.74 3.25
C PRO A 25 12.84 -8.19 2.76
N ALA A 26 13.15 -8.32 1.47
CA ALA A 26 14.38 -7.82 0.87
C ALA A 26 14.28 -6.32 0.49
N HIS A 27 13.08 -5.75 0.45
CA HIS A 27 12.87 -4.36 0.03
C HIS A 27 12.68 -3.45 1.24
N LYS A 28 13.57 -2.46 1.40
CA LYS A 28 13.39 -1.38 2.38
C LYS A 28 12.67 -0.21 1.72
N SER A 29 11.47 0.09 2.21
CA SER A 29 10.70 1.26 1.79
C SER A 29 11.25 2.51 2.48
N GLU A 30 12.22 3.17 1.88
CA GLU A 30 12.75 4.45 2.36
C GLU A 30 11.84 5.61 1.93
N ILE A 31 11.58 6.55 2.84
CA ILE A 31 10.72 7.72 2.59
C ILE A 31 11.52 8.78 1.84
N ASP A 32 11.03 9.20 0.67
CA ASP A 32 11.54 10.34 -0.08
C ASP A 32 10.86 11.62 0.39
N LYS A 33 11.58 12.40 1.19
CA LYS A 33 11.11 13.67 1.75
C LYS A 33 11.18 14.84 0.76
N ARG A 34 11.73 14.64 -0.45
CA ARG A 34 11.91 15.70 -1.45
C ARG A 34 10.71 15.82 -2.40
N ARG A 35 9.75 14.90 -2.33
CA ARG A 35 8.54 14.91 -3.16
C ARG A 35 7.45 15.81 -2.59
N ILE A 36 6.56 16.28 -3.47
CA ILE A 36 5.40 17.12 -3.11
C ILE A 36 4.46 16.40 -2.14
N PHE A 37 4.33 15.08 -2.30
CA PHE A 37 3.63 14.20 -1.35
C PHE A 37 4.64 13.28 -0.69
N LEU A 38 4.42 12.96 0.58
CA LEU A 38 5.19 11.93 1.28
C LEU A 38 4.99 10.60 0.57
N ASP A 39 6.08 10.09 0.02
CA ASP A 39 6.09 8.85 -0.73
C ASP A 39 7.40 8.09 -0.44
N THR A 40 7.41 6.83 -0.80
CA THR A 40 8.58 5.97 -0.76
C THR A 40 9.40 6.16 -2.03
N ALA A 41 10.73 6.17 -1.92
CA ALA A 41 11.62 6.40 -3.06
C ALA A 41 11.38 5.41 -4.21
N ASN A 42 11.12 4.14 -3.86
CA ASN A 42 10.93 3.03 -4.79
C ASN A 42 9.61 2.26 -4.55
N GLY A 43 8.57 2.94 -4.05
CA GLY A 43 7.30 2.28 -3.76
C GLY A 43 7.36 1.30 -2.59
N VAL A 44 6.21 0.67 -2.31
CA VAL A 44 6.08 -0.43 -1.35
C VAL A 44 5.94 -1.73 -2.13
N HIS A 45 6.91 -2.62 -1.98
CA HIS A 45 6.89 -3.92 -2.66
C HIS A 45 6.05 -4.92 -1.87
N LEU A 46 4.85 -5.19 -2.39
CA LEU A 46 3.89 -6.12 -1.82
C LEU A 46 3.70 -7.32 -2.75
N PHE A 47 3.62 -8.50 -2.16
CA PHE A 47 3.18 -9.71 -2.85
C PHE A 47 1.69 -9.92 -2.61
N PHE A 48 0.97 -10.22 -3.69
CA PHE A 48 -0.47 -10.52 -3.66
C PHE A 48 -0.67 -11.96 -4.13
N GLU A 49 -1.23 -12.78 -3.26
CA GLU A 49 -1.61 -14.17 -3.55
C GLU A 49 -3.13 -14.24 -3.50
N LYS A 50 -3.78 -14.72 -4.57
CA LYS A 50 -5.24 -14.85 -4.59
C LYS A 50 -5.66 -15.96 -3.63
N LEU A 51 -6.71 -15.70 -2.84
CA LEU A 51 -7.34 -16.71 -1.98
C LEU A 51 -8.06 -17.79 -2.80
#